data_AF-A0A352BSJ1-F1
#
_entry.id   AF-A0A352BSJ1-F1
#
_cell.length_a   1.000
_cell.length_b   1.000
_cell.length_c   1.000
_cell.angle_alpha   90.00
_cell.angle_beta   90.00
_cell.angle_gamma   90.00
#
_symmetry.space_group_name_H-M   'P 1'
#
loop_
_entity.id
_entity.type
_entity.pdbx_description
1 polymer ?
#
loop_
_entity_poly.entity_id
_entity_poly.type
_entity_poly.pdbx_seq_one_letter_code
_entity_poly.pdbx_strand_id
1 'polypeptide(L)'
;MFDGLWYAALYGFLLAFAVGPVFFTLLETSITKGFKAGLFFDLGAIFADLIFICIAYFSTSKILENLRDEPGLLVFGGAVLITYGIISYVRTAKSFIKIAREHYAVHVKKNLPSLFVKGFLLNFV
;
A
#
# COMPACT_ATOMS: atom_id res chain seq x y z
N MET A 1 2.72 26.32 -19.12
CA MET A 1 3.54 25.10 -18.85
C MET A 1 3.79 24.87 -17.36
N PHE A 2 3.68 25.89 -16.50
CA PHE A 2 3.79 25.74 -15.02
C PHE A 2 2.43 25.80 -14.29
N ASP A 3 1.34 26.04 -15.02
CA ASP A 3 0.00 26.26 -14.44
C ASP A 3 -0.52 25.03 -13.67
N GLY A 4 -0.09 23.83 -14.04
CA GLY A 4 -0.43 22.58 -13.36
C GLY A 4 0.39 22.28 -12.10
N LEU A 5 1.50 22.97 -11.86
CA LEU A 5 2.42 22.66 -10.76
C LEU A 5 1.77 22.94 -9.39
N TRP A 6 1.02 24.05 -9.29
CA TRP A 6 0.28 24.40 -8.08
C TRP A 6 -0.83 23.39 -7.77
N TYR A 7 -1.57 22.97 -8.80
CA TYR A 7 -2.58 21.93 -8.65
C TYR A 7 -1.96 20.60 -8.25
N ALA A 8 -0.84 20.19 -8.86
CA ALA A 8 -0.15 18.96 -8.49
C ALA A 8 0.32 18.98 -7.02
N ALA A 9 0.87 20.10 -6.56
CA ALA A 9 1.27 20.26 -5.16
C ALA A 9 0.07 20.20 -4.21
N LEU A 10 -1.02 20.89 -4.54
CA LEU A 10 -2.24 20.93 -3.72
C LEU A 10 -2.92 19.56 -3.66
N TYR A 11 -3.10 18.89 -4.80
CA TYR A 11 -3.68 17.54 -4.86
C TYR A 11 -2.76 16.51 -4.21
N GLY A 12 -1.44 16.59 -4.40
CA GLY A 12 -0.49 15.73 -3.71
C GLY A 12 -0.57 15.87 -2.19
N PHE A 13 -0.67 17.11 -1.70
CA PHE A 13 -0.86 17.39 -0.27
C PHE A 13 -2.19 16.84 0.25
N LEU A 14 -3.30 17.09 -0.44
CA LEU A 14 -4.62 16.59 -0.03
C LEU A 14 -4.67 15.05 -0.05
N LEU A 15 -4.12 14.43 -1.09
CA LEU A 15 -4.07 12.97 -1.25
C LEU A 15 -3.18 12.32 -0.20
N ALA A 16 -2.11 12.99 0.26
CA ALA A 16 -1.26 12.48 1.35
C ALA A 16 -2.03 12.24 2.66
N PHE A 17 -3.06 13.06 2.96
CA PHE A 17 -3.94 12.81 4.11
C PHE A 17 -4.97 11.70 3.86
N ALA A 18 -5.33 11.44 2.59
CA ALA A 18 -6.32 10.43 2.23
C ALA A 18 -5.78 8.99 2.33
N VAL A 19 -4.46 8.79 2.36
CA VAL A 19 -3.81 7.46 2.43
C VAL A 19 -4.06 6.72 3.77
N GLY A 20 -4.77 7.33 4.72
CA GLY A 20 -5.30 6.63 5.90
C GLY A 20 -4.19 6.07 6.82
N PRO A 21 -4.11 4.76 7.10
CA PRO A 21 -3.18 4.18 8.07
C PRO A 21 -1.69 4.41 7.78
N VAL A 22 -1.31 4.52 6.50
CA VAL A 22 0.11 4.65 6.08
C VAL A 22 0.70 5.97 6.54
N PHE A 23 -0.04 7.07 6.36
CA PHE A 23 0.39 8.40 6.77
C PHE A 23 0.54 8.50 8.29
N PHE A 24 -0.43 7.98 9.05
CA PHE A 24 -0.33 7.95 10.52
C PHE A 24 0.82 7.06 11.00
N THR A 25 1.07 5.93 10.34
CA THR A 25 2.19 5.04 10.67
C THR A 25 3.54 5.69 10.35
N LEU A 26 3.63 6.47 9.27
CA LEU A 26 4.80 7.27 8.91
C LEU A 26 5.06 8.37 9.94
N LEU A 27 4.02 9.12 10.33
CA LEU A 27 4.11 10.13 11.38
C LEU A 27 4.55 9.52 12.72
N GLU A 28 3.89 8.44 13.15
CA GLU A 28 4.25 7.72 14.38
C GLU A 28 5.72 7.27 14.33
N THR A 29 6.14 6.66 13.22
CA THR A 29 7.52 6.21 13.02
C THR A 29 8.51 7.36 13.04
N SER A 30 8.16 8.50 12.44
CA SER A 30 9.01 9.70 12.38
C SER A 30 9.18 10.36 13.74
N ILE A 31 8.09 10.42 14.53
CA ILE A 31 8.09 10.99 15.88
C ILE A 31 8.83 10.07 16.85
N THR A 32 8.59 8.75 16.78
CA THR A 32 9.12 7.78 17.77
C THR A 32 10.54 7.30 17.47
N LYS A 33 10.92 7.17 16.19
CA LYS A 33 12.23 6.63 15.76
C LYS A 33 13.11 7.65 15.04
N GLY A 34 12.62 8.88 14.86
CA GLY A 34 13.32 9.98 14.23
C GLY A 34 13.15 10.03 12.71
N PHE A 35 13.51 11.18 12.13
CA PHE A 35 13.31 11.49 10.70
C PHE A 35 13.94 10.45 9.75
N LYS A 36 15.13 9.94 10.06
CA LYS A 36 15.77 8.90 9.23
C LYS A 36 14.92 7.64 9.12
N ALA A 37 14.26 7.21 10.20
CA ALA A 37 13.43 6.01 10.18
C ALA A 37 12.15 6.21 9.34
N GLY A 38 11.55 7.40 9.42
CA GLY A 38 10.43 7.80 8.57
C GLY A 38 10.80 7.83 7.09
N LEU A 39 11.97 8.38 6.74
CA LEU A 39 12.46 8.45 5.36
C LEU A 39 12.65 7.06 4.73
N PHE A 40 13.24 6.11 5.46
CA PHE A 40 13.40 4.73 4.96
C PHE A 40 12.06 4.00 4.81
N PHE A 41 11.09 4.28 5.68
CA PHE A 41 9.74 3.76 5.55
C PHE A 41 9.04 4.31 4.31
N ASP A 42 9.10 5.63 4.09
CA ASP A 42 8.51 6.31 2.93
C ASP A 42 9.12 5.84 1.60
N LEU A 43 10.44 5.67 1.55
CA LEU A 43 11.12 5.07 0.40
C LEU A 43 10.60 3.66 0.07
N GLY A 44 10.23 2.88 1.08
CA GLY A 44 9.62 1.57 0.90
C GLY A 44 8.23 1.65 0.25
N ALA A 45 7.42 2.62 0.67
CA ALA A 45 6.08 2.85 0.11
C ALA A 45 6.16 3.35 -1.33
N ILE A 46 6.99 4.35 -1.63
CA ILE A 46 7.19 4.88 -2.99
C ILE A 46 7.69 3.77 -3.94
N PHE A 47 8.56 2.88 -3.44
CA PHE A 47 9.04 1.75 -4.24
C PHE A 47 7.94 0.75 -4.57
N ALA A 48 7.00 0.50 -3.64
CA ALA A 48 5.82 -0.33 -3.90
C ALA A 48 4.92 0.30 -4.98
N ASP A 49 4.62 1.59 -4.86
CA ASP A 49 3.82 2.33 -5.84
C ASP A 49 4.46 2.27 -7.24
N LEU A 50 5.78 2.44 -7.32
CA LEU A 50 6.51 2.35 -8.59
C LEU A 50 6.39 0.96 -9.22
N ILE A 51 6.52 -0.10 -8.43
CA ILE A 51 6.32 -1.48 -8.91
C ILE A 51 4.88 -1.67 -9.41
N PHE A 52 3.88 -1.19 -8.68
CA PHE A 52 2.49 -1.28 -9.11
C PHE A 52 2.23 -0.53 -10.41
N ILE A 53 2.77 0.68 -10.56
CA ILE A 53 2.67 1.45 -11.80
C ILE A 53 3.35 0.70 -12.95
N CYS A 54 4.54 0.13 -12.74
CA CYS A 54 5.22 -0.68 -13.74
C CYS A 54 4.39 -1.91 -14.14
N ILE A 55 3.87 -2.66 -13.17
CA ILE A 55 3.01 -3.82 -13.43
C ILE A 55 1.78 -3.38 -14.19
N ALA A 56 1.06 -2.34 -13.75
CA ALA A 56 -0.12 -1.84 -14.44
C ALA A 56 0.21 -1.41 -15.88
N TYR A 57 1.32 -0.70 -16.09
CA TYR A 57 1.73 -0.24 -17.41
C TYR A 57 2.08 -1.39 -18.37
N PHE A 58 2.89 -2.36 -17.93
CA PHE A 58 3.29 -3.49 -18.77
C PHE A 58 2.18 -4.55 -18.92
N SER A 59 1.32 -4.68 -17.90
CA SER A 59 0.27 -5.70 -17.85
C SER A 59 -1.00 -5.25 -18.57
N THR A 60 -1.37 -3.96 -18.52
CA THR A 60 -2.62 -3.45 -19.12
C THR A 60 -2.75 -3.81 -20.59
N SER A 61 -1.70 -3.65 -21.40
CA SER A 61 -1.79 -3.91 -22.84
C SER A 61 -2.07 -5.38 -23.16
N LYS A 62 -1.48 -6.32 -22.41
CA LYS A 62 -1.69 -7.77 -22.61
C LYS A 62 -2.95 -8.29 -21.94
N ILE A 63 -3.31 -7.73 -20.78
CA ILE A 63 -4.52 -8.09 -20.05
C ILE A 63 -5.75 -7.61 -20.81
N LEU A 64 -5.74 -6.40 -21.37
CA LEU A 64 -6.91 -5.81 -22.05
C LEU A 64 -7.24 -6.52 -23.38
N GLU A 65 -6.21 -6.95 -24.12
CA GLU A 65 -6.39 -7.73 -25.36
C GLU A 65 -6.96 -9.13 -25.04
N ASN A 66 -6.43 -9.82 -24.03
CA ASN A 66 -6.94 -11.12 -23.59
C ASN A 66 -8.27 -11.03 -22.80
N LEU A 67 -8.60 -9.90 -22.16
CA LEU A 67 -9.87 -9.71 -21.43
C LEU A 67 -11.07 -9.64 -22.37
N ARG A 68 -10.87 -9.09 -23.57
CA ARG A 68 -11.95 -8.93 -24.54
C ARG A 68 -12.36 -10.28 -25.13
N ASP A 69 -11.42 -11.20 -25.23
CA ASP A 69 -11.63 -12.52 -25.84
C ASP A 69 -11.91 -13.64 -24.80
N GLU A 70 -11.52 -13.47 -23.52
CA GLU A 70 -11.80 -14.44 -22.46
C GLU A 70 -12.45 -13.83 -21.19
N PRO A 71 -13.78 -13.94 -21.00
CA PRO A 71 -14.47 -13.47 -19.78
C PRO A 71 -14.03 -14.20 -18.49
N GLY A 72 -13.27 -15.29 -18.62
CA GLY A 72 -12.76 -16.08 -17.49
C GLY A 72 -11.83 -15.30 -16.57
N LEU A 73 -11.02 -14.37 -17.09
CA LEU A 73 -10.09 -13.60 -16.27
C LEU A 73 -10.82 -12.61 -15.34
N LEU A 74 -11.95 -12.07 -15.80
CA LEU A 74 -12.80 -11.15 -15.03
C LEU A 74 -13.52 -11.91 -13.90
N VAL A 75 -14.07 -13.09 -14.20
CA VAL A 75 -14.68 -13.97 -13.19
C VAL A 75 -13.64 -14.46 -12.18
N PHE A 76 -12.43 -14.80 -12.62
CA PHE A 76 -11.33 -15.21 -11.74
C PHE A 76 -10.89 -14.09 -10.79
N GLY A 77 -10.63 -12.89 -11.33
CA GLY A 77 -10.29 -11.72 -10.53
C GLY A 77 -11.39 -11.38 -9.51
N GLY A 78 -12.65 -11.41 -9.95
CA GLY A 78 -13.81 -11.23 -9.07
C GLY A 78 -13.90 -12.30 -7.97
N ALA A 79 -13.70 -13.57 -8.30
CA ALA A 79 -13.72 -14.66 -7.33
C ALA A 79 -12.60 -14.55 -6.28
N VAL A 80 -11.39 -14.14 -6.69
CA VAL A 80 -10.26 -13.89 -5.77
C VAL A 80 -10.60 -12.74 -4.82
N LEU A 81 -11.14 -11.63 -5.34
CA LEU A 81 -11.55 -10.48 -4.52
C LEU A 81 -12.67 -10.83 -3.53
N ILE A 82 -13.68 -11.59 -3.97
CA ILE A 82 -14.76 -12.06 -3.09
C ILE A 82 -14.21 -12.97 -2.00
N THR A 83 -13.35 -13.92 -2.36
CA THR A 83 -12.73 -14.85 -1.39
C THR A 83 -11.89 -14.09 -0.37
N TYR A 84 -11.06 -13.15 -0.82
CA TYR A 84 -10.29 -12.29 0.07
C TYR A 84 -11.20 -11.43 0.97
N GLY A 85 -12.27 -10.87 0.41
CA GLY A 85 -13.27 -10.10 1.16
C GLY A 85 -13.95 -10.92 2.25
N ILE A 86 -14.34 -12.17 1.94
CA ILE A 86 -14.94 -13.09 2.92
C ILE A 86 -13.92 -13.46 4.00
N ILE A 87 -12.69 -13.83 3.62
CA ILE A 87 -11.62 -14.16 4.59
C ILE A 87 -11.36 -12.95 5.48
N SER A 88 -11.21 -11.76 4.91
CA SER A 88 -10.97 -10.50 5.63
C SER A 88 -12.11 -10.17 6.58
N TYR A 89 -13.36 -10.30 6.13
CA TYR A 89 -14.54 -10.06 6.95
C TYR A 89 -14.62 -11.04 8.13
N VAL A 90 -14.43 -12.34 7.89
CA VAL A 90 -14.45 -13.37 8.95
C VAL A 90 -13.28 -13.20 9.94
N ARG A 91 -12.10 -12.83 9.45
CA ARG A 91 -10.89 -12.63 10.28
C ARG A 91 -10.97 -11.33 11.09
N THR A 92 -11.55 -10.28 10.51
CA THR A 92 -11.87 -9.00 11.19
C THR A 92 -12.93 -9.19 12.26
N ALA A 93 -13.99 -9.95 11.97
CA ALA A 93 -15.06 -10.24 12.92
C ALA A 93 -14.59 -11.04 14.15
N LYS A 94 -13.57 -11.90 14.01
CA LYS A 94 -13.00 -12.67 15.14
C LYS A 94 -11.92 -11.94 15.92
N SER A 95 -11.43 -10.79 15.45
CA SER A 95 -10.30 -10.13 16.08
C SER A 95 -10.08 -8.70 15.56
N PHE A 96 -10.76 -7.74 16.18
CA PHE A 96 -10.34 -6.34 16.14
C PHE A 96 -9.03 -6.08 16.91
N ILE A 97 -8.53 -7.05 17.69
CA ILE A 97 -7.39 -6.85 18.61
C ILE A 97 -6.10 -7.60 18.21
N LYS A 98 -6.16 -8.65 17.38
CA LYS A 98 -5.00 -9.47 16.98
C LYS A 98 -4.38 -9.08 15.63
N ILE A 99 -5.13 -8.49 14.69
CA ILE A 99 -4.58 -8.03 13.39
C ILE A 99 -3.72 -6.78 13.58
N ALA A 100 -4.13 -5.88 14.50
CA ALA A 100 -3.30 -4.75 14.94
C ALA A 100 -2.09 -5.19 15.81
N ARG A 101 -2.14 -6.38 16.44
CA ARG A 101 -1.15 -6.84 17.42
C ARG A 101 -0.12 -7.84 16.86
N GLU A 102 -0.44 -8.61 15.81
CA GLU A 102 0.53 -9.47 15.13
C GLU A 102 1.49 -8.70 14.21
N HIS A 103 1.09 -7.53 13.68
CA HIS A 103 2.03 -6.61 13.02
C HIS A 103 2.92 -5.80 14.00
N TYR A 104 2.65 -5.88 15.31
CA TYR A 104 3.36 -5.14 16.35
C TYR A 104 4.28 -6.00 17.23
N ALA A 105 4.40 -7.31 16.96
CA ALA A 105 5.25 -8.22 17.74
C ALA A 105 6.61 -8.53 17.11
N VAL A 106 7.03 -7.83 16.05
CA VAL A 106 8.43 -7.90 15.64
C VAL A 106 9.19 -6.92 16.51
N HIS A 107 9.80 -7.46 17.57
CA HIS A 107 10.77 -6.79 18.41
C HIS A 107 11.53 -5.72 17.62
N VAL A 108 11.35 -4.47 18.05
CA VAL A 108 11.91 -3.28 17.43
C VAL A 108 13.44 -3.33 17.59
N LYS A 109 14.10 -4.09 16.72
CA LYS A 109 15.52 -3.90 16.44
C LYS A 109 15.62 -2.73 15.47
N LYS A 110 16.52 -1.80 15.79
CA LYS A 110 16.87 -0.54 15.11
C LYS A 110 17.38 -0.71 13.67
N ASN A 111 16.85 -1.67 12.91
CA ASN A 111 17.37 -1.99 11.59
C ASN A 111 16.56 -1.21 10.56
N LEU A 112 17.15 -0.14 10.03
CA LEU A 112 16.68 0.63 8.86
C LEU A 112 16.08 -0.24 7.72
N PRO A 113 16.70 -1.36 7.29
CA PRO A 113 16.10 -2.18 6.23
C PRO A 113 14.77 -2.83 6.63
N SER A 114 14.53 -3.10 7.92
CA SER A 114 13.24 -3.62 8.39
C SER A 114 12.14 -2.57 8.28
N LEU A 115 12.46 -1.29 8.44
CA LEU A 115 11.50 -0.19 8.27
C LEU A 115 11.11 0.00 6.79
N PHE A 116 12.06 -0.16 5.87
CA PHE A 116 11.79 -0.14 4.43
C PHE A 116 10.81 -1.24 4.01
N VAL A 117 11.07 -2.48 4.43
CA VAL A 117 10.18 -3.62 4.12
C VAL A 117 8.79 -3.41 4.73
N LYS A 118 8.70 -2.78 5.91
CA LYS A 118 7.40 -2.43 6.51
C LYS A 118 6.64 -1.39 5.69
N GLY A 119 7.32 -0.33 5.22
CA GLY A 119 6.71 0.66 4.33
C GLY A 119 6.20 0.06 3.02
N PHE A 120 7.01 -0.83 2.42
CA PHE A 120 6.64 -1.58 1.22
C PHE A 120 5.40 -2.45 1.42
N LEU A 121 5.36 -3.27 2.48
CA LEU A 121 4.24 -4.18 2.74
C LEU A 121 2.96 -3.47 3.17
N LEU A 122 3.07 -2.33 3.87
CA LEU A 122 1.89 -1.56 4.29
C LEU A 122 1.20 -0.90 3.11
N ASN A 123 1.93 -0.54 2.05
CA ASN A 123 1.34 -0.05 0.81
C ASN A 123 0.67 -1.19 0.00
N PHE A 124 1.12 -2.44 0.18
CA PHE A 124 0.57 -3.63 -0.50
C PHE A 124 -0.77 -4.14 0.08
N VAL A 125 -1.14 -3.72 1.31
CA VAL A 125 -2.33 -4.21 2.06
C VAL A 125 -3.42 -3.16 2.14
#